data_AF-A0A4V1UFU3-F1
#
_entry.id   AF-A0A4V1UFU3-F1
#
_cell.length_a   1.000
_cell.length_b   1.000
_cell.length_c   1.000
_cell.angle_alpha   90.00
_cell.angle_beta   90.00
_cell.angle_gamma   90.00
#
_symmetry.space_group_name_H-M   'P 1'
#
loop_
_entity.id
_entity.type
_entity.pdbx_description
1 polymer ?
#
loop_
_entity_poly.entity_id
_entity_poly.type
_entity_poly.pdbx_seq_one_letter_code
_entity_poly.pdbx_strand_id
1 'polypeptide(L)' 'MNLVAPQAGKWLSNNKDAYKYLHSSVKAFPEGETFLHILQQVGFKNTTFKSLSLGICTIYCGTKSQV' A
#
# COMPACT_ATOMS: atom_id res chain seq x y z
N MET A 1 -8.93 14.21 37.90
CA MET A 1 -7.98 13.11 37.63
C MET A 1 -8.75 12.02 36.90
N ASN A 2 -8.92 12.16 35.58
CA ASN A 2 -9.86 11.33 34.82
C ASN A 2 -9.19 10.05 34.32
N LEU A 3 -9.50 8.95 35.00
CA LEU A 3 -9.20 7.56 34.63
C LEU A 3 -10.07 7.10 33.44
N VAL A 4 -9.99 7.78 32.30
CA VAL A 4 -10.68 7.37 31.04
C VAL A 4 -9.67 6.96 29.94
N ALA A 5 -8.37 7.04 30.22
CA ALA A 5 -7.32 6.61 29.30
C ALA A 5 -7.14 5.08 29.12
N PRO A 6 -7.43 4.18 30.08
CA PRO A 6 -7.00 2.78 29.93
C PRO A 6 -7.92 1.91 29.05
N GLN A 7 -9.11 2.37 28.66
CA GLN A 7 -10.01 1.60 27.78
C GLN A 7 -9.81 1.92 26.29
N ALA A 8 -9.58 3.20 25.93
CA ALA A 8 -9.31 3.59 24.55
C ALA A 8 -7.99 3.00 24.01
N GLY A 9 -6.96 2.88 24.85
CA GLY A 9 -5.70 2.24 24.49
C GLY A 9 -5.81 0.73 24.21
N LYS A 10 -6.82 0.05 24.78
CA LYS A 10 -7.03 -1.39 24.60
C LYS A 10 -7.55 -1.73 23.20
N TRP A 11 -8.42 -0.88 22.64
CA TRP A 11 -8.91 -1.03 21.26
C TRP A 11 -7.81 -0.77 20.22
N LEU A 12 -6.94 0.22 20.46
CA LEU A 12 -5.74 0.44 19.65
C LEU A 12 -4.73 -0.72 19.78
N SER A 13 -4.62 -1.32 20.97
CA SER A 13 -3.69 -2.42 21.25
C SER A 13 -4.07 -3.76 20.60
N ASN A 14 -5.37 -4.01 20.37
CA ASN A 14 -5.84 -5.24 19.72
C ASN A 14 -5.59 -5.25 18.20
N ASN A 15 -5.20 -4.11 17.62
CA ASN A 15 -4.81 -3.99 16.21
C ASN A 15 -3.30 -4.08 15.99
N LYS A 16 -2.51 -4.50 16.99
CA LYS A 16 -1.06 -4.73 16.82
C LYS A 16 -0.76 -5.61 15.61
N ASP A 17 -1.54 -6.66 15.40
CA ASP A 17 -1.39 -7.53 14.23
C ASP A 17 -1.75 -6.83 12.92
N ALA A 18 -2.76 -5.95 12.92
CA ALA A 18 -3.13 -5.15 11.75
C ALA A 18 -2.04 -4.13 11.38
N TYR A 19 -1.44 -3.44 12.35
CA TYR A 19 -0.31 -2.54 12.11
C TYR A 19 0.95 -3.30 11.69
N LYS A 20 1.19 -4.48 12.27
CA LYS A 20 2.27 -5.38 11.85
C LYS A 20 2.06 -5.83 10.41
N TYR A 21 0.85 -6.24 10.06
CA TYR A 21 0.49 -6.62 8.69
C TYR A 21 0.69 -5.45 7.74
N LEU A 22 0.13 -4.27 8.04
CA LEU A 22 0.30 -3.06 7.24
C LEU A 22 1.78 -2.74 6.99
N HIS A 23 2.60 -2.78 8.04
CA HIS A 23 4.03 -2.50 7.88
C HIS A 23 4.71 -3.55 7.01
N SER A 24 4.42 -4.84 7.25
CA SER A 24 4.99 -5.94 6.48
C SER A 24 4.54 -5.95 5.02
N SER A 25 3.28 -5.61 4.74
CA SER A 25 2.71 -5.59 3.39
C SER A 25 3.26 -4.44 2.57
N VAL A 26 3.39 -3.25 3.16
CA VAL A 26 4.02 -2.09 2.50
C VAL A 26 5.47 -2.42 2.13
N LYS A 27 6.23 -3.03 3.03
CA LYS A 27 7.63 -3.43 2.75
C LYS A 27 7.75 -4.51 1.67
N ALA A 28 6.78 -5.41 1.58
CA ALA A 28 6.78 -6.50 0.62
C ALA A 28 6.27 -6.08 -0.77
N PHE A 29 5.59 -4.94 -0.88
CA PHE A 29 5.02 -4.50 -2.15
C PHE A 29 6.13 -4.06 -3.12
N PRO A 30 6.16 -4.57 -4.36
CA PRO A 30 7.08 -4.08 -5.37
C PRO A 30 6.69 -2.66 -5.78
N GLU A 31 7.63 -1.72 -5.78
CA GLU A 31 7.36 -0.32 -6.10
C GLU A 31 8.10 0.16 -7.37
N GLY A 32 7.60 1.26 -7.94
CA GLY A 32 8.16 1.93 -9.11
C GLY A 32 8.17 1.04 -10.35
N GLU A 33 9.31 1.03 -11.04
CA GLU A 33 9.54 0.26 -12.26
C GLU A 33 9.32 -1.25 -12.05
N THR A 34 9.63 -1.77 -10.86
CA THR A 34 9.42 -3.20 -10.56
C THR A 34 7.95 -3.59 -10.72
N PHE A 35 7.04 -2.74 -10.26
CA PHE A 35 5.61 -2.99 -10.42
C PHE A 35 5.15 -2.76 -11.86
N LEU A 36 5.72 -1.78 -12.57
CA LEU A 36 5.42 -1.60 -14.00
C LEU A 36 5.80 -2.84 -14.81
N HIS A 37 6.95 -3.46 -14.54
CA HIS A 37 7.34 -4.72 -15.17
C HIS A 37 6.32 -5.83 -14.91
N ILE A 38 5.83 -5.96 -13.67
CA ILE A 38 4.78 -6.93 -13.34
C ILE A 38 3.51 -6.63 -14.15
N LEU A 39 3.09 -5.36 -14.25
CA LEU A 39 1.93 -4.96 -15.06
C LEU A 39 2.10 -5.32 -16.54
N GLN A 40 3.30 -5.10 -17.09
CA GLN A 40 3.63 -5.47 -18.47
C GLN A 40 3.61 -6.99 -18.69
N GLN A 41 4.17 -7.75 -17.75
CA GLN A 41 4.18 -9.23 -17.82
C GLN A 41 2.76 -9.83 -17.82
N VAL A 42 1.80 -9.21 -17.13
CA VAL A 42 0.40 -9.66 -17.12
C VAL A 42 -0.45 -9.06 -18.25
N GLY A 43 0.19 -8.37 -19.20
CA GLY A 43 -0.39 -7.92 -20.47
C GLY A 43 -0.97 -6.51 -20.47
N PHE A 44 -0.70 -5.67 -19.46
CA PHE A 44 -0.98 -4.24 -19.56
C PHE A 44 0.05 -3.54 -20.46
N LYS A 45 -0.40 -2.55 -21.21
CA LYS A 45 0.42 -1.69 -22.08
C LYS A 45 0.30 -0.24 -21.63
N ASN A 46 1.19 0.62 -22.12
CA ASN A 46 1.25 2.05 -21.75
C ASN A 46 1.27 2.24 -20.22
N THR A 47 2.06 1.41 -19.53
CA THR A 47 2.13 1.40 -18.07
C THR A 47 2.93 2.61 -17.58
N THR A 48 2.40 3.35 -16.62
CA THR A 48 3.03 4.54 -16.04
C THR A 48 2.77 4.59 -14.55
N PHE A 49 3.61 5.31 -13.80
CA PHE A 49 3.35 5.62 -12.41
C PHE A 49 3.56 7.09 -12.09
N LYS A 50 2.90 7.56 -11.02
CA LYS A 50 3.06 8.90 -10.47
C LYS A 50 3.14 8.83 -8.96
N SER A 51 4.29 9.22 -8.43
CA SER A 51 4.49 9.38 -6.99
C SER A 51 3.76 10.62 -6.47
N LEU A 52 3.17 10.47 -5.29
CA LEU A 52 2.47 11.48 -4.53
C LEU A 52 3.10 11.57 -3.14
N SER A 53 2.92 12.71 -2.47
CA SER A 53 3.38 12.90 -1.08
C SER A 53 4.85 12.48 -0.89
N LEU A 54 5.73 12.90 -1.81
CA LEU A 54 7.16 12.57 -1.80
C LEU A 54 7.48 11.07 -1.82
N GLY A 55 6.58 10.25 -2.39
CA GLY A 55 6.80 8.80 -2.55
C GLY A 55 6.09 7.95 -1.50
N ILE A 56 5.32 8.54 -0.57
CA ILE A 56 4.51 7.77 0.39
C ILE A 56 3.41 6.98 -0.35
N CYS A 57 2.84 7.56 -1.41
CA CYS A 57 1.82 6.90 -2.23
C CYS A 57 2.20 7.00 -3.70
N THR A 58 1.91 5.97 -4.48
CA THR A 58 2.14 5.96 -5.93
C THR A 58 0.91 5.46 -6.66
N ILE A 59 0.46 6.23 -7.65
CA ILE A 59 -0.60 5.81 -8.58
C ILE A 59 0.05 5.06 -9.74
N TYR A 60 -0.44 3.88 -10.06
CA TYR A 60 -0.04 3.10 -11.23
C TYR A 60 -1.20 3.02 -12.22
N CYS A 61 -0.90 3.26 -13.50
CA CYS A 61 -1.87 3.24 -14.59
C CYS A 61 -1.37 2.33 -15.70
N GLY A 62 -2.30 1.66 -16.40
CA GLY A 62 -2.00 0.87 -17.58
C GLY A 62 -3.29 0.48 -18.32
N THR A 63 -3.17 0.24 -19.62
CA THR A 63 -4.30 -0.13 -20.47
C THR A 63 -4.16 -1.58 -20.90
N LYS A 64 -5.18 -2.40 -20.65
CA LYS A 64 -5.25 -3.76 -21.15
C LYS A 64 -6.16 -3.78 -22.37
N SER A 65 -5.59 -3.96 -23.57
CA SER A 65 -6.39 -4.21 -24.77
C SER A 65 -7.09 -5.56 -24.58
N GLN A 66 -8.40 -5.52 -24.36
CA GLN A 66 -9.25 -6.70 -24.51
C GLN A 66 -9.34 -6.98 -26.02
N VAL A 67 -8.76 -8.08 -26.47
CA VAL A 67 -9.08 -8.70 -27.76
C VAL A 67 -9.79 -10.00 -27.45
#